data_AF-W6QSV2-F1
#
_entry.id   AF-W6QSV2-F1
#
_cell.length_a   1.000
_cell.length_b   1.000
_cell.length_c   1.000
_cell.angle_alpha   90.00
_cell.angle_beta   90.00
_cell.angle_gamma   90.00
#
_symmetry.space_group_name_H-M   'P 1'
#
loop_
_entity.id
_entity.type
_entity.pdbx_description
1 polymer ?
#
loop_
_entity_poly.entity_id
_entity_poly.type
_entity_poly.pdbx_seq_one_letter_code
_entity_poly.pdbx_strand_id
1 'polypeptide(L)'
;MAPRLPPSKLEMIHDMILSKSLNTSQMAEAAECSERSIINIRNNLHQFGNVRAPPTRVGRQRSITPPMLEAVCDHLLEKPGLYVDEMALFL
;
A
#
# COMPACT_ATOMS: atom_id res chain seq x y z
N MET A 1 12.11 11.75 -8.89
CA MET A 1 10.69 11.35 -8.73
C MET A 1 9.88 12.59 -8.39
N ALA A 2 8.70 12.77 -8.97
CA ALA A 2 7.82 13.89 -8.61
C ALA A 2 7.33 13.74 -7.15
N PRO A 3 7.15 14.85 -6.41
CA PRO A 3 6.62 14.81 -5.06
C PRO A 3 5.19 14.25 -5.04
N ARG A 4 4.82 13.58 -3.95
CA ARG A 4 3.46 13.03 -3.78
C ARG A 4 2.45 14.15 -3.60
N LEU A 5 1.26 13.98 -4.17
CA LEU A 5 0.15 14.89 -3.92
C LEU A 5 -0.26 14.85 -2.44
N PRO A 6 -0.53 16.01 -1.82
CA PRO A 6 -1.00 16.08 -0.45
C PRO A 6 -2.40 15.45 -0.32
N PRO A 7 -2.76 14.92 0.86
CA PRO A 7 -4.07 14.29 1.10
C PRO A 7 -5.26 15.18 0.71
N SER A 8 -5.19 16.47 1.01
CA SER A 8 -6.24 17.44 0.66
C SER A 8 -6.52 17.50 -0.84
N LYS A 9 -5.48 17.48 -1.68
CA LYS A 9 -5.63 17.43 -3.15
C LYS A 9 -6.22 16.11 -3.62
N LEU A 10 -5.92 15.00 -2.93
CA LEU A 10 -6.46 13.68 -3.27
C LEU A 10 -7.96 13.59 -2.97
N GLU A 11 -8.41 14.14 -1.84
CA GLU A 11 -9.83 14.23 -1.46
C GLU A 11 -10.60 15.12 -2.44
N MET A 12 -10.04 16.28 -2.79
CA MET A 12 -10.63 17.15 -3.81
C MET A 12 -10.80 16.43 -5.17
N ILE A 13 -9.76 15.70 -5.62
CA ILE A 13 -9.84 14.92 -6.88
C ILE A 13 -10.88 13.82 -6.77
N HIS A 14 -10.98 13.14 -5.62
CA HIS A 14 -11.98 12.11 -5.38
C HIS A 14 -13.40 12.66 -5.57
N ASP A 15 -13.70 13.80 -4.95
CA ASP A 15 -15.03 14.41 -5.02
C ASP A 15 -15.35 14.91 -6.43
N MET A 16 -14.37 15.48 -7.14
CA MET A 16 -14.53 15.84 -8.55
C MET A 16 -14.74 14.62 -9.47
N ILE A 17 -14.15 13.46 -9.16
CA ILE A 17 -14.41 12.21 -9.91
C ILE A 17 -15.84 11.73 -9.65
N LEU A 18 -16.29 11.79 -8.40
CA LEU A 18 -17.64 11.39 -8.01
C LEU A 18 -18.73 12.29 -8.59
N SER A 19 -18.47 13.60 -8.71
CA SER A 19 -19.41 14.55 -9.28
C SER A 19 -19.67 14.34 -10.78
N LYS A 20 -18.74 13.66 -11.50
CA LYS A 20 -18.80 13.37 -12.95
C LYS A 20 -19.03 14.59 -13.84
N SER A 21 -18.85 15.80 -13.32
CA SER A 21 -19.19 17.05 -13.98
C SER A 21 -18.03 17.68 -14.75
N LEU A 22 -16.80 17.24 -14.48
CA LEU A 22 -15.58 17.83 -15.01
C LEU A 22 -14.83 16.87 -15.94
N ASN A 23 -14.25 17.44 -17.01
CA ASN A 23 -13.31 16.73 -17.87
C ASN A 23 -11.94 16.59 -17.19
N THR A 24 -11.15 15.61 -17.62
CA THR A 24 -9.83 15.31 -17.04
C THR A 24 -8.89 16.51 -17.02
N SER A 25 -8.92 17.34 -18.06
CA SER A 25 -8.10 18.56 -18.16
C SER A 25 -8.50 19.60 -17.11
N GLN A 26 -9.81 19.83 -16.92
CA GLN A 26 -10.34 20.77 -15.91
C GLN A 26 -10.01 20.31 -14.48
N MET A 27 -10.09 19.00 -14.23
CA MET A 27 -9.73 18.43 -12.93
C MET A 27 -8.22 18.55 -12.66
N ALA A 28 -7.40 18.36 -13.69
CA ALA A 28 -5.95 18.49 -13.61
C ALA A 28 -5.54 19.93 -13.32
N GLU A 29 -6.17 20.90 -14.00
CA GLU A 29 -5.98 22.34 -13.76
C GLU A 29 -6.39 22.73 -12.33
N ALA A 30 -7.60 22.35 -11.89
CA ALA A 30 -8.10 22.65 -10.54
C ALA A 30 -7.23 22.05 -9.42
N ALA A 31 -6.66 20.85 -9.64
CA ALA A 31 -5.76 20.20 -8.70
C ALA A 31 -4.29 20.60 -8.84
N GLU A 32 -3.95 21.42 -9.84
CA GLU A 32 -2.58 21.77 -10.23
C GLU A 32 -1.72 20.50 -10.38
N CYS A 33 -2.24 19.52 -11.11
CA CYS A 33 -1.56 18.24 -11.33
C CYS A 33 -1.59 17.86 -12.81
N SER A 34 -0.86 16.81 -13.18
CA SER A 34 -0.89 16.32 -14.56
C SER A 34 -2.19 15.56 -14.85
N GLU A 35 -2.68 15.61 -16.09
CA GLU A 35 -3.82 14.78 -16.52
C GLU A 35 -3.59 13.29 -16.27
N ARG A 36 -2.33 12.84 -16.40
CA ARG A 36 -1.91 11.46 -16.11
C ARG A 36 -2.13 11.08 -14.64
N SER A 37 -2.00 12.04 -13.72
CA SER A 37 -2.30 11.84 -12.30
C SER A 37 -3.79 11.59 -12.08
N ILE A 38 -4.67 12.35 -12.75
CA ILE A 38 -6.12 12.16 -12.67
C ILE A 38 -6.53 10.78 -13.22
N ILE A 39 -5.96 10.38 -14.36
CA ILE A 39 -6.21 9.06 -14.97
C ILE A 39 -5.78 7.94 -14.01
N ASN A 40 -4.59 8.04 -13.41
CA ASN A 40 -4.10 7.05 -12.46
C ASN A 40 -4.98 6.96 -11.20
N ILE A 41 -5.41 8.11 -10.66
CA ILE A 41 -6.30 8.15 -9.49
C ILE A 41 -7.66 7.52 -9.82
N ARG A 42 -8.23 7.83 -11.00
CA ARG A 42 -9.47 7.22 -11.47
C ARG A 42 -9.33 5.70 -11.61
N ASN A 43 -8.22 5.23 -12.17
CA ASN A 43 -7.93 3.80 -12.28
C ASN A 43 -7.79 3.13 -10.91
N ASN A 44 -7.09 3.77 -9.96
CA ASN A 44 -6.97 3.26 -8.60
C ASN A 44 -8.34 3.16 -7.91
N LEU A 45 -9.19 4.17 -8.07
CA LEU A 45 -10.55 4.15 -7.51
C LEU A 45 -11.39 3.01 -8.09
N HIS A 46 -11.30 2.81 -9.41
CA HIS A 46 -12.01 1.72 -10.07
C HIS A 46 -11.51 0.33 -9.65
N GLN A 47 -10.20 0.17 -9.45
CA GLN A 47 -9.59 -1.13 -9.12
C GLN A 47 -9.62 -1.48 -7.63
N PHE A 48 -9.42 -0.48 -6.75
CA PHE A 48 -9.18 -0.69 -5.32
C PHE A 48 -10.22 0.01 -4.43
N GLY A 49 -11.13 0.81 -5.00
CA GLY A 49 -12.06 1.63 -4.22
C GLY A 49 -11.39 2.77 -3.44
N ASN A 50 -10.12 3.05 -3.71
CA ASN A 50 -9.34 4.08 -3.02
C ASN A 50 -8.52 4.90 -4.03
N VAL A 51 -8.34 6.19 -3.75
CA VAL A 51 -7.49 7.10 -4.53
C VAL A 51 -6.04 6.59 -4.58
N ARG A 52 -5.61 5.88 -3.52
CA ARG A 52 -4.30 5.24 -3.45
C ARG A 52 -4.41 3.75 -3.73
N ALA A 53 -3.54 3.27 -4.61
CA ALA A 53 -3.28 1.85 -4.73
C ALA A 53 -2.76 1.31 -3.37
N PRO A 54 -3.16 0.10 -2.98
CA PRO A 54 -2.56 -0.60 -1.85
C PRO A 54 -1.04 -0.65 -2.02
N PRO A 55 -0.27 -0.57 -0.93
CA PRO A 55 1.17 -0.72 -1.02
C PRO A 55 1.49 -2.12 -1.56
N THR A 56 2.03 -2.18 -2.77
CA THR A 56 2.57 -3.43 -3.30
C THR A 56 3.71 -3.84 -2.39
N ARG A 57 3.64 -5.04 -1.83
CA ARG A 57 4.74 -5.57 -1.00
C ARG A 57 5.99 -5.68 -1.87
N VAL A 58 6.96 -4.81 -1.62
CA VAL A 58 8.25 -4.84 -2.31
C VAL A 58 9.18 -5.78 -1.53
N GLY A 59 9.84 -6.69 -2.24
CA GLY A 59 10.83 -7.61 -1.67
C GLY A 59 10.37 -9.07 -1.62
N ARG A 60 11.26 -9.93 -1.12
CA ARG A 60 11.03 -11.38 -1.04
C ARG A 60 9.83 -11.68 -0.13
N GLN A 61 8.96 -12.58 -0.57
CA GLN A 61 7.92 -13.14 0.29
C GLN A 61 8.59 -13.78 1.52
N ARG A 62 8.02 -13.54 2.70
CA ARG A 62 8.52 -14.15 3.94
C ARG A 62 8.42 -15.67 3.78
N SER A 63 9.52 -16.38 4.02
CA SER A 63 9.54 -17.84 4.12
C SER A 63 8.90 -18.32 5.42
N ILE A 64 9.03 -17.54 6.50
CA ILE A 64 8.43 -17.83 7.80
C ILE A 64 7.06 -17.15 7.87
N THR A 65 6.01 -17.95 8.07
CA THR A 65 4.64 -17.45 8.25
C THR A 65 4.44 -16.87 9.66
N PRO A 66 3.44 -16.01 9.89
CA PRO A 66 3.19 -15.47 11.24
C PRO A 66 2.99 -16.55 12.32
N PRO A 67 2.27 -17.67 12.08
CA PRO A 67 2.15 -18.75 13.08
C PRO A 67 3.47 -19.47 13.37
N MET A 68 4.31 -19.67 12.35
CA MET A 68 5.65 -20.22 12.53
C MET A 68 6.51 -19.31 13.43
N LEU A 69 6.41 -18.00 13.22
CA LEU A 69 7.13 -17.03 14.05
C LEU A 69 6.66 -17.10 15.51
N GLU A 70 5.34 -17.17 15.73
CA GLU A 70 4.75 -17.31 17.06
C GLU A 70 5.23 -18.59 17.76
N ALA A 71 5.22 -19.72 17.06
CA ALA A 71 5.72 -20.99 17.58
C ALA A 71 7.20 -20.93 17.98
N VAL A 72 8.05 -20.27 17.18
CA VAL A 72 9.47 -20.07 17.54
C VAL A 72 9.60 -19.17 18.77
N CYS A 73 8.80 -18.11 18.86
CA CYS A 73 8.80 -17.22 20.03
C CYS A 73 8.42 -17.99 21.31
N ASP A 74 7.38 -18.80 21.27
CA ASP A 74 6.96 -19.63 22.40
C ASP A 74 8.06 -20.64 22.78
N HIS A 75 8.68 -21.27 21.78
CA HIS A 75 9.76 -22.22 22.03
C HIS A 75 11.00 -21.56 22.68
N LEU A 76 11.30 -20.31 22.32
CA LEU A 76 12.38 -19.55 22.94
C LEU A 76 12.09 -19.10 24.37
N LEU A 77 10.82 -18.98 24.76
CA LEU A 77 10.48 -18.72 26.16
C LEU A 77 10.91 -19.89 27.06
N GLU A 78 10.79 -21.12 26.56
CA GLU A 78 11.27 -22.33 27.25
C GLU A 78 12.78 -22.49 27.14
N LYS A 79 13.37 -22.15 25.99
CA LYS A 79 14.80 -22.33 25.68
C LYS A 79 15.40 -21.10 25.00
N PRO A 80 15.81 -20.07 25.76
CA PRO A 80 16.26 -18.80 25.20
C PRO A 80 17.63 -18.84 24.50
N GLY A 81 18.39 -19.92 24.67
CA GLY A 81 19.74 -20.09 24.11
C GLY A 81 19.82 -20.90 22.81
N LEU A 82 18.68 -21.15 22.15
CA LEU A 82 18.63 -21.97 20.93
C LEU A 82 19.41 -21.34 19.78
N TYR A 83 20.18 -22.13 19.03
CA TYR A 83 20.85 -21.68 17.82
C TYR A 83 19.86 -21.49 16.67
N VAL A 84 20.19 -20.63 15.70
CA VAL A 84 19.33 -20.35 14.54
C VAL A 84 19.04 -21.61 13.72
N ASP A 85 20.01 -22.51 13.58
CA ASP A 85 19.83 -23.77 12.86
C ASP A 85 18.84 -24.71 13.59
N GLU A 86 18.83 -24.68 14.92
CA GLU A 86 17.88 -25.45 15.75
C GLU A 86 16.47 -24.87 15.64
N MET A 87 16.33 -23.54 15.54
CA MET A 87 15.04 -22.89 15.26
C MET A 87 14.51 -23.26 13.88
N ALA A 88 15.40 -23.40 12.88
CA ALA A 88 15.03 -23.81 11.54
C ALA A 88 14.61 -25.29 11.48
N LEU A 89 15.19 -26.16 12.32
CA LEU A 89 14.76 -27.55 12.46
C LEU A 89 13.41 -27.71 13.18
N PHE A 90 13.07 -26.75 14.06
CA PHE A 90 11.80 -26.73 14.79
C PHE A 90 10.60 -26.35 13.89
N LEU A 91 10.85 -25.53 12.86
CA LEU A 91 9.86 -25.01 11.91
C LEU A 91 9.57 -25.95 10.74
#